data_AF-A0A2G9MCE6-F1
#
_entry.id   AF-A0A2G9MCE6-F1
#
_cell.length_a   1.000
_cell.length_b   1.000
_cell.length_c   1.000
_cell.angle_alpha   90.00
_cell.angle_beta   90.00
_cell.angle_gamma   90.00
#
_symmetry.space_group_name_H-M   'P 1'
#
loop_
_entity.id
_entity.type
_entity.pdbx_description
1 polymer ?
#
loop_
_entity_poly.entity_id
_entity_poly.type
_entity_poly.pdbx_seq_one_letter_code
_entity_poly.pdbx_strand_id
1 'polypeptide(L)'
;MKVIDDFIDRLPDSWIERFARPYIAGRDIEEGIRTIQGLHQEGIFSTFDILGESADSWNAAQRYQSMYIDAIEQIGRKFEAQLATATSPQQKPVSVSVKPSAICYFERKGTILSSPEYGSPKVAFIKSVSPIIARAVRFNIDVTIDHEDDGLTETTYNASLELRQQGATNVGDVVQSMRYDAQKWMNFLYPQGSDTLPTTQNRVRLCRGIYHEPKEIATSSKRKAKNMLVDCVQYILCNTLPF
;
A
#
# COMPACT_ATOMS: atom_id res chain seq x y z
N MET A 1 20.79 -17.21 0.15
CA MET A 1 19.41 -17.06 -0.36
C MET A 1 19.02 -18.27 -1.17
N LYS A 2 19.62 -18.54 -2.34
CA LYS A 2 19.30 -19.71 -3.20
C LYS A 2 19.05 -21.06 -2.50
N VAL A 3 19.82 -21.40 -1.46
CA VAL A 3 19.64 -22.68 -0.72
C VAL A 3 18.36 -22.73 0.11
N ILE A 4 17.88 -21.58 0.61
CA ILE A 4 16.64 -21.47 1.37
C ILE A 4 15.45 -21.49 0.41
N ASP A 5 15.55 -20.76 -0.70
CA ASP A 5 14.51 -20.69 -1.73
C ASP A 5 14.26 -22.10 -2.33
N ASP A 6 15.33 -22.81 -2.74
CA ASP A 6 15.27 -24.19 -3.23
C ASP A 6 14.71 -25.19 -2.20
N PHE A 7 14.86 -24.91 -0.90
CA PHE A 7 14.34 -25.77 0.16
C PHE A 7 12.84 -25.54 0.37
N ILE A 8 12.39 -24.27 0.38
CA ILE A 8 10.98 -23.90 0.48
C ILE A 8 10.20 -24.50 -0.70
N ASP A 9 10.72 -24.40 -1.92
CA ASP A 9 10.09 -24.94 -3.14
C ASP A 9 9.92 -26.48 -3.12
N ARG A 10 10.64 -27.17 -2.22
CA ARG A 10 10.56 -28.64 -2.06
C ARG A 10 9.72 -29.05 -0.86
N LEU A 11 9.28 -28.13 -0.02
CA LEU A 11 8.39 -28.44 1.09
C LEU A 11 6.98 -28.76 0.54
N PRO A 12 6.27 -29.74 1.11
CA PRO A 12 4.88 -29.96 0.74
C PRO A 12 4.03 -28.72 1.09
N ASP A 13 3.04 -28.39 0.25
CA ASP A 13 2.15 -27.24 0.45
C ASP A 13 1.55 -27.19 1.86
N SER A 14 1.18 -28.34 2.43
CA SER A 14 0.64 -28.44 3.79
C SER A 14 1.58 -27.91 4.88
N TRP A 15 2.90 -28.02 4.67
CA TRP A 15 3.90 -27.48 5.60
C TRP A 15 4.04 -25.97 5.44
N ILE A 16 4.06 -25.47 4.21
CA ILE A 16 4.08 -24.03 3.91
C ILE A 16 2.83 -23.39 4.53
N GLU A 17 1.65 -23.95 4.30
CA GLU A 17 0.39 -23.50 4.88
C GLU A 17 0.42 -23.48 6.41
N ARG A 18 0.97 -24.53 7.05
CA ARG A 18 1.05 -24.60 8.51
C ARG A 18 1.85 -23.44 9.11
N PHE A 19 2.95 -23.05 8.48
CA PHE A 19 3.78 -21.94 8.94
C PHE A 19 3.23 -20.57 8.53
N ALA A 20 2.55 -20.47 7.39
CA ALA A 20 1.96 -19.23 6.92
C ALA A 20 0.64 -18.88 7.65
N ARG A 21 -0.09 -19.87 8.17
CA ARG A 21 -1.41 -19.72 8.80
C ARG A 21 -1.52 -18.58 9.84
N PRO A 22 -0.54 -18.31 10.72
CA PRO A 22 -0.62 -17.20 11.68
C PRO A 22 -0.57 -15.81 11.02
N TYR A 23 -0.14 -15.72 9.77
CA TYR A 23 0.09 -14.48 9.03
C TYR A 23 -0.95 -14.25 7.92
N ILE A 24 -1.83 -15.22 7.66
CA ILE A 24 -2.84 -15.16 6.59
C ILE A 24 -4.22 -15.02 7.22
N ALA A 25 -4.92 -13.92 6.90
CA ALA A 25 -6.25 -13.64 7.41
C ALA A 25 -7.35 -14.56 6.85
N GLY A 26 -7.11 -15.18 5.70
CA GLY A 26 -8.02 -16.11 5.04
C GLY A 26 -7.46 -16.57 3.70
N ARG A 27 -7.89 -17.74 3.24
CA ARG A 27 -7.53 -18.30 1.91
C ARG A 27 -8.38 -17.73 0.79
N ASP A 28 -9.54 -17.20 1.14
CA ASP A 28 -10.47 -16.52 0.26
C ASP A 28 -11.00 -15.24 0.93
N ILE A 29 -11.75 -14.47 0.15
CA ILE A 29 -12.34 -13.21 0.59
C ILE A 29 -13.34 -13.40 1.74
N GLU A 30 -14.05 -14.52 1.82
CA GLU A 30 -15.02 -14.76 2.88
C GLU A 30 -14.33 -15.00 4.22
N GLU A 31 -13.26 -15.81 4.23
CA GLU A 31 -12.40 -16.00 5.40
C GLU A 31 -11.76 -14.68 5.82
N GLY A 32 -11.23 -13.90 4.87
CA GLY A 32 -10.67 -12.58 5.15
C GLY A 32 -11.69 -11.62 5.77
N ILE A 33 -12.92 -11.59 5.26
CA ILE A 33 -14.03 -10.81 5.81
C ILE A 33 -14.38 -11.25 7.23
N ARG A 34 -14.41 -12.56 7.53
CA ARG A 34 -14.65 -13.07 8.89
C ARG A 34 -13.58 -12.57 9.86
N THR A 35 -12.32 -12.57 9.43
CA THR A 35 -11.20 -12.04 10.23
C THR A 35 -11.33 -10.53 10.46
N ILE A 36 -11.64 -9.74 9.42
CA ILE A 36 -11.92 -8.30 9.56
C ILE A 36 -13.05 -8.06 10.55
N GLN A 37 -14.12 -8.84 10.47
CA GLN A 37 -15.27 -8.71 11.37
C GLN A 37 -14.88 -8.95 12.83
N GLY A 38 -14.09 -9.99 13.11
CA GLY A 38 -13.57 -10.27 14.46
C GLY A 38 -12.70 -9.13 14.99
N LEU A 39 -11.74 -8.67 14.20
CA LEU A 39 -10.85 -7.56 14.58
C LEU A 39 -11.65 -6.27 14.84
N HIS A 40 -12.62 -5.96 13.99
CA HIS A 40 -13.45 -4.76 14.16
C HIS A 40 -14.31 -4.83 15.42
N GLN A 41 -14.84 -6.00 15.79
CA GLN A 41 -15.58 -6.20 17.05
C GLN A 41 -14.69 -5.97 18.28
N GLU A 42 -13.39 -6.21 18.17
CA GLU A 42 -12.39 -5.89 19.20
C GLU A 42 -11.91 -4.42 19.15
N GLY A 43 -12.46 -3.60 18.26
CA GLY A 43 -12.04 -2.21 18.06
C GLY A 43 -10.71 -2.05 17.33
N ILE A 44 -10.21 -3.10 16.68
CA ILE A 44 -8.95 -3.10 15.94
C ILE A 44 -9.22 -2.71 14.48
N PHE A 45 -8.59 -1.62 14.05
CA PHE A 45 -8.57 -1.22 12.65
C PHE A 45 -7.68 -2.16 11.84
N SER A 46 -8.19 -2.63 10.70
CA SER A 46 -7.47 -3.57 9.83
C SER A 46 -7.13 -2.98 8.46
N THR A 47 -6.15 -3.59 7.80
CA THR A 47 -5.89 -3.35 6.39
C THR A 47 -5.93 -4.68 5.66
N PHE A 48 -6.73 -4.76 4.61
CA PHE A 48 -6.83 -5.93 3.76
C PHE A 48 -5.73 -5.85 2.70
N ASP A 49 -4.85 -6.84 2.70
CA ASP A 49 -3.75 -6.99 1.75
C ASP A 49 -3.95 -8.28 0.95
N ILE A 50 -4.08 -8.16 -0.37
CA ILE A 50 -4.17 -9.31 -1.27
C ILE A 50 -2.75 -9.85 -1.45
N LEU A 51 -2.56 -11.12 -1.07
CA LEU A 51 -1.27 -11.79 -1.25
C LEU A 51 -0.99 -12.01 -2.74
N GLY A 52 0.24 -11.70 -3.15
CA GLY A 52 0.69 -11.76 -4.53
C GLY A 52 1.38 -10.45 -4.93
N GLU A 53 2.54 -10.58 -5.57
CA GLU A 53 3.34 -9.46 -6.06
C GLU A 53 3.88 -9.80 -7.46
N SER A 54 4.31 -8.77 -8.19
CA SER A 54 4.97 -8.90 -9.51
C SER A 54 4.13 -9.61 -10.59
N ALA A 55 3.14 -8.91 -11.14
CA ALA A 55 2.43 -9.38 -12.33
C ALA A 55 3.41 -9.55 -13.52
N ASP A 56 3.49 -10.78 -14.03
CA ASP A 56 4.39 -11.19 -15.11
C ASP A 56 3.86 -10.89 -16.51
N SER A 57 2.64 -10.36 -16.59
CA SER A 57 1.95 -10.04 -17.82
C SER A 57 0.88 -8.98 -17.58
N TRP A 58 0.50 -8.26 -18.63
CA TRP A 58 -0.61 -7.31 -18.56
C TRP A 58 -1.93 -7.99 -18.14
N ASN A 59 -2.18 -9.21 -18.61
CA ASN A 59 -3.34 -10.00 -18.19
C ASN A 59 -3.29 -10.33 -16.69
N ALA A 60 -2.12 -10.65 -16.14
CA ALA A 60 -1.98 -10.87 -14.70
C ALA A 60 -2.26 -9.57 -13.92
N ALA A 61 -1.74 -8.44 -14.36
CA ALA A 61 -1.99 -7.13 -13.73
C ALA A 61 -3.48 -6.77 -13.72
N GLN A 62 -4.19 -7.02 -14.83
CA GLN A 62 -5.65 -6.82 -14.90
C GLN A 62 -6.43 -7.77 -13.99
N ARG A 63 -5.98 -9.01 -13.84
CA ARG A 63 -6.59 -9.96 -12.88
C ARG A 63 -6.43 -9.46 -11.45
N TYR A 64 -5.24 -9.01 -11.05
CA TYR A 64 -5.05 -8.40 -9.72
C TYR A 64 -5.91 -7.15 -9.52
N GLN A 65 -5.98 -6.26 -10.51
CA GLN A 65 -6.87 -5.10 -10.44
C GLN A 65 -8.34 -5.53 -10.22
N SER A 66 -8.80 -6.55 -10.95
CA SER A 66 -10.16 -7.09 -10.81
C SER A 66 -10.38 -7.72 -9.43
N MET A 67 -9.38 -8.43 -8.89
CA MET A 67 -9.42 -9.00 -7.54
C MET A 67 -9.53 -7.91 -6.47
N TYR A 68 -8.79 -6.80 -6.59
CA TYR A 68 -8.93 -5.66 -5.68
C TYR A 68 -10.34 -5.05 -5.74
N ILE A 69 -10.87 -4.84 -6.95
CA ILE A 69 -12.22 -4.26 -7.14
C ILE A 69 -13.29 -5.16 -6.54
N ASP A 70 -13.20 -6.48 -6.77
CA ASP A 70 -14.12 -7.47 -6.25
C ASP A 70 -14.04 -7.56 -4.72
N ALA A 71 -12.82 -7.64 -4.16
CA ALA A 71 -12.62 -7.63 -2.71
C ALA A 71 -13.22 -6.38 -2.05
N ILE A 72 -12.98 -5.19 -2.61
CA ILE A 72 -13.57 -3.94 -2.12
C ILE A 72 -15.10 -3.99 -2.18
N GLU A 73 -15.68 -4.54 -3.25
CA GLU A 73 -17.13 -4.65 -3.36
C GLU A 73 -17.72 -5.60 -2.31
N GLN A 74 -17.11 -6.77 -2.11
CA GLN A 74 -17.57 -7.74 -1.13
C GLN A 74 -17.42 -7.24 0.31
N ILE A 75 -16.27 -6.63 0.64
CA ILE A 75 -16.02 -5.97 1.92
C ILE A 75 -17.01 -4.82 2.13
N GLY A 76 -17.15 -3.95 1.13
CA GLY A 76 -18.02 -2.78 1.18
C GLY A 76 -19.48 -3.15 1.43
N ARG A 77 -19.99 -4.18 0.75
CA ARG A 77 -21.35 -4.71 0.98
C ARG A 77 -21.50 -5.31 2.36
N LYS A 78 -20.48 -6.03 2.85
CA LYS A 78 -20.54 -6.66 4.19
C LYS A 78 -20.61 -5.63 5.31
N PHE A 79 -19.87 -4.53 5.18
CA PHE A 79 -19.74 -3.50 6.20
C PHE A 79 -20.44 -2.17 5.84
N GLU A 80 -21.43 -2.21 4.96
CA GLU A 80 -22.07 -1.02 4.38
C GLU A 80 -22.58 -0.07 5.47
N ALA A 81 -23.26 -0.60 6.50
CA ALA A 81 -23.79 0.21 7.59
C ALA A 81 -22.68 0.91 8.39
N GLN A 82 -21.60 0.18 8.74
CA GLN A 82 -20.48 0.73 9.50
C GLN A 82 -19.73 1.79 8.69
N LEU A 83 -19.47 1.51 7.42
CA LEU A 83 -18.76 2.39 6.51
C LEU A 83 -19.55 3.66 6.16
N ALA A 84 -20.88 3.56 6.02
CA ALA A 84 -21.74 4.71 5.73
C ALA A 84 -21.80 5.73 6.87
N THR A 85 -21.65 5.27 8.12
CA THR A 85 -21.68 6.14 9.31
C THR A 85 -20.30 6.61 9.77
N ALA A 86 -19.21 6.03 9.24
CA ALA A 86 -17.85 6.37 9.66
C ALA A 86 -17.45 7.78 9.22
N THR A 87 -17.23 8.67 10.18
CA THR A 87 -16.76 10.05 9.97
C THR A 87 -15.26 10.22 10.21
N SER A 88 -14.60 9.20 10.76
CA SER A 88 -13.14 9.16 10.91
C SER A 88 -12.54 7.81 10.46
N PRO A 89 -11.25 7.77 10.07
CA PRO A 89 -10.59 6.52 9.69
C PRO A 89 -10.64 5.43 10.76
N GLN A 90 -10.58 5.79 12.05
CA GLN A 90 -10.59 4.84 13.17
C GLN A 90 -11.94 4.13 13.35
N GLN A 91 -13.04 4.70 12.82
CA GLN A 91 -14.36 4.09 12.87
C GLN A 91 -14.60 3.09 11.74
N LYS A 92 -13.79 3.16 10.68
CA LYS A 92 -13.91 2.23 9.56
C LYS A 92 -13.42 0.84 10.01
N PRO A 93 -14.04 -0.25 9.54
CA PRO A 93 -13.55 -1.60 9.87
C PRO A 93 -12.23 -1.93 9.17
N VAL A 94 -12.01 -1.37 7.98
CA VAL A 94 -10.91 -1.79 7.12
C VAL A 94 -10.52 -0.72 6.10
N SER A 95 -9.24 -0.73 5.73
CA SER A 95 -8.67 -0.11 4.52
C SER A 95 -8.07 -1.18 3.60
N VAL A 96 -7.77 -0.87 2.35
CA VAL A 96 -7.11 -1.80 1.42
C VAL A 96 -5.68 -1.33 1.14
N SER A 97 -4.72 -2.26 1.18
CA SER A 97 -3.34 -2.03 0.70
C SER A 97 -3.23 -2.52 -0.74
N VAL A 98 -2.70 -1.69 -1.63
CA VAL A 98 -2.46 -2.03 -3.04
C VAL A 98 -0.97 -2.08 -3.29
N LYS A 99 -0.49 -3.21 -3.81
CA LYS A 99 0.90 -3.37 -4.25
C LYS A 99 1.05 -2.89 -5.69
N PRO A 100 1.84 -1.83 -5.95
CA PRO A 100 2.15 -1.40 -7.31
C PRO A 100 2.55 -2.51 -8.27
N SER A 101 3.35 -3.47 -7.83
CA SER A 101 3.86 -4.57 -8.64
C SER A 101 2.80 -5.58 -9.03
N ALA A 102 1.71 -5.68 -8.26
CA ALA A 102 0.60 -6.56 -8.57
C ALA A 102 -0.29 -5.99 -9.69
N ILE A 103 -0.46 -4.66 -9.74
CA ILE A 103 -1.42 -4.01 -10.67
C ILE A 103 -0.76 -3.36 -11.88
N CYS A 104 0.55 -3.50 -12.04
CA CYS A 104 1.31 -3.01 -13.19
C CYS A 104 2.13 -4.14 -13.81
N TYR A 105 2.41 -4.04 -15.11
CA TYR A 105 3.29 -4.98 -15.82
C TYR A 105 4.70 -4.39 -15.92
N PHE A 106 5.73 -5.25 -15.83
CA PHE A 106 7.15 -4.89 -15.79
C PHE A 106 7.94 -5.67 -16.84
N GLU A 107 8.87 -5.01 -17.54
CA GLU A 107 9.95 -5.73 -18.24
C GLU A 107 11.17 -5.77 -17.34
N ARG A 108 11.47 -6.97 -16.84
CA ARG A 108 12.77 -7.52 -16.36
C ARG A 108 13.74 -6.67 -15.52
N LYS A 109 13.44 -5.41 -15.14
CA LYS A 109 14.31 -4.53 -14.36
C LYS A 109 13.55 -3.60 -13.39
N GLY A 110 12.33 -3.93 -12.98
CA GLY A 110 11.61 -3.17 -11.95
C GLY A 110 11.06 -1.81 -12.40
N THR A 111 11.11 -1.50 -13.69
CA THR A 111 10.44 -0.32 -14.25
C THR A 111 9.04 -0.72 -14.72
N ILE A 112 8.00 -0.03 -14.23
CA ILE A 112 6.63 -0.19 -14.75
C ILE A 112 6.69 0.07 -16.25
N LEU A 113 6.35 -0.94 -17.04
CA LEU A 113 6.15 -0.73 -18.45
C LEU A 113 4.84 0.02 -18.63
N SER A 114 4.95 1.15 -19.31
CA SER A 114 3.83 1.62 -20.10
C SER A 114 3.41 0.50 -21.06
N SER A 115 2.14 0.08 -21.01
CA SER A 115 1.48 -0.41 -22.23
C SER A 115 1.79 0.57 -23.37
N PRO A 116 1.89 0.13 -24.64
CA PRO A 116 1.97 1.03 -25.79
C PRO A 116 0.95 2.19 -25.74
N GLU A 117 -0.16 2.00 -25.03
CA GLU A 117 -1.24 2.98 -24.84
C GLU A 117 -0.97 4.08 -23.80
N TYR A 118 -0.01 3.93 -22.88
CA TYR A 118 0.03 4.73 -21.65
C TYR A 118 1.17 5.74 -21.52
N GLY A 119 2.11 5.79 -22.46
CA GLY A 119 3.07 6.90 -22.64
C GLY A 119 4.11 7.12 -21.52
N SER A 120 3.83 6.78 -20.26
CA SER A 120 4.79 6.80 -19.14
C SER A 120 4.42 5.83 -18.02
N PRO A 121 5.40 5.37 -17.21
CA PRO A 121 5.19 4.56 -16.01
C PRO A 121 4.16 5.15 -15.03
N LYS A 122 4.25 6.46 -14.78
CA LYS A 122 3.33 7.19 -13.90
C LYS A 122 1.88 7.10 -14.39
N VAL A 123 1.65 7.39 -15.67
CA VAL A 123 0.30 7.34 -16.27
C VAL A 123 -0.24 5.90 -16.28
N ALA A 124 0.60 4.90 -16.55
CA ALA A 124 0.21 3.50 -16.48
C ALA A 124 -0.24 3.10 -15.06
N PHE A 125 0.50 3.52 -14.03
CA PHE A 125 0.13 3.26 -12.65
C PHE A 125 -1.17 3.97 -12.25
N ILE A 126 -1.31 5.27 -12.57
CA ILE A 126 -2.55 6.04 -12.35
C ILE A 126 -3.75 5.30 -12.95
N LYS A 127 -3.67 4.92 -14.23
CA LYS A 127 -4.77 4.20 -14.89
C LYS A 127 -5.06 2.83 -14.27
N SER A 128 -4.06 2.17 -13.72
CA SER A 128 -4.21 0.86 -13.08
C SER A 128 -4.82 0.97 -11.68
N VAL A 129 -4.50 2.02 -10.92
CA VAL A 129 -5.01 2.18 -9.55
C VAL A 129 -6.33 2.96 -9.49
N SER A 130 -6.61 3.84 -10.46
CA SER A 130 -7.84 4.67 -10.47
C SER A 130 -9.15 3.87 -10.37
N PRO A 131 -9.35 2.75 -11.09
CA PRO A 131 -10.56 1.94 -10.92
C PRO A 131 -10.73 1.36 -9.51
N ILE A 132 -9.63 1.00 -8.86
CA ILE A 132 -9.61 0.48 -7.47
C ILE A 132 -10.01 1.61 -6.51
N ILE A 133 -9.39 2.79 -6.66
CA ILE A 133 -9.68 3.98 -5.84
C ILE A 133 -11.14 4.40 -5.99
N ALA A 134 -11.62 4.52 -7.23
CA ALA A 134 -13.00 4.89 -7.53
C ALA A 134 -14.00 3.89 -6.95
N ARG A 135 -13.67 2.59 -6.97
CA ARG A 135 -14.49 1.58 -6.31
C ARG A 135 -14.50 1.73 -4.80
N ALA A 136 -13.36 1.99 -4.18
CA ALA A 136 -13.23 2.18 -2.75
C ALA A 136 -13.99 3.41 -2.24
N VAL A 137 -14.00 4.52 -3.01
CA VAL A 137 -14.79 5.72 -2.70
C VAL A 137 -16.27 5.40 -2.50
N ARG A 138 -16.85 4.52 -3.35
CA ARG A 138 -18.29 4.15 -3.26
C ARG A 138 -18.69 3.55 -1.93
N PHE A 139 -17.74 2.93 -1.22
CA PHE A 139 -17.96 2.27 0.06
C PHE A 139 -17.27 2.99 1.21
N ASN A 140 -16.78 4.23 1.04
CA ASN A 140 -16.00 4.94 2.05
C ASN A 140 -14.75 4.15 2.52
N ILE A 141 -14.17 3.32 1.65
CA ILE A 141 -12.97 2.54 1.95
C ILE A 141 -11.73 3.34 1.52
N ASP A 142 -10.74 3.34 2.41
CA ASP A 142 -9.43 3.94 2.17
C ASP A 142 -8.49 2.98 1.44
N VAL A 143 -7.73 3.49 0.46
CA VAL A 143 -6.72 2.74 -0.30
C VAL A 143 -5.33 3.25 0.05
N THR A 144 -4.43 2.38 0.48
CA THR A 144 -3.02 2.71 0.76
C THR A 144 -2.15 2.10 -0.33
N ILE A 145 -1.34 2.91 -1.00
CA ILE A 145 -0.34 2.43 -1.96
C ILE A 145 0.87 1.93 -1.15
N ASP A 146 1.17 0.64 -1.27
CA ASP A 146 2.33 0.04 -0.62
C ASP A 146 3.64 0.55 -1.26
N HIS A 147 4.67 0.64 -0.43
CA HIS A 147 6.00 1.08 -0.84
C HIS A 147 6.85 -0.15 -1.15
N GLU A 148 7.20 -0.30 -2.42
CA GLU A 148 8.04 -1.40 -2.91
C GLU A 148 9.49 -0.98 -3.14
N ASP A 149 10.28 -1.74 -3.90
CA ASP A 149 11.69 -1.39 -4.12
C ASP A 149 11.90 -0.05 -4.84
N ASP A 150 13.15 0.41 -4.86
CA ASP A 150 13.60 1.65 -5.48
C ASP A 150 13.10 1.88 -6.92
N GLY A 151 12.94 0.81 -7.71
CA GLY A 151 12.45 0.90 -9.09
C GLY A 151 11.03 1.45 -9.20
N LEU A 152 10.27 1.38 -8.12
CA LEU A 152 8.87 1.78 -8.04
C LEU A 152 8.64 3.09 -7.27
N THR A 153 9.52 3.38 -6.32
CA THR A 153 9.34 4.45 -5.32
C THR A 153 8.95 5.79 -5.95
N GLU A 154 9.73 6.30 -6.90
CA GLU A 154 9.47 7.63 -7.48
C GLU A 154 8.20 7.65 -8.34
N THR A 155 7.92 6.57 -9.07
CA THR A 155 6.74 6.49 -9.92
C THR A 155 5.46 6.53 -9.09
N THR A 156 5.42 5.79 -7.98
CA THR A 156 4.21 5.63 -7.16
C THR A 156 3.89 6.88 -6.36
N TYR A 157 4.88 7.55 -5.77
CA TYR A 157 4.64 8.85 -5.09
C TYR A 157 4.21 9.95 -6.05
N ASN A 158 4.85 10.06 -7.22
CA ASN A 158 4.46 11.07 -8.20
C ASN A 158 3.03 10.84 -8.71
N ALA A 159 2.65 9.57 -8.90
CA ALA A 159 1.28 9.22 -9.26
C ALA A 159 0.28 9.49 -8.12
N SER A 160 0.62 9.19 -6.87
CA SER A 160 -0.27 9.42 -5.73
C SER A 160 -0.53 10.90 -5.50
N LEU A 161 0.48 11.77 -5.73
CA LEU A 161 0.28 13.22 -5.72
C LEU A 161 -0.65 13.66 -6.83
N GLU A 162 -0.43 13.19 -8.06
CA GLU A 162 -1.29 13.57 -9.19
C GLU A 162 -2.74 13.15 -8.96
N LEU A 163 -2.98 11.96 -8.40
CA LEU A 163 -4.31 11.50 -8.00
C LEU A 163 -4.95 12.43 -6.95
N ARG A 164 -4.18 12.86 -5.95
CA ARG A 164 -4.66 13.81 -4.92
C ARG A 164 -4.93 15.20 -5.51
N GLN A 165 -4.08 15.69 -6.42
CA GLN A 165 -4.29 16.93 -7.16
C GLN A 165 -5.55 16.88 -8.04
N GLN A 166 -5.89 15.70 -8.55
CA GLN A 166 -7.14 15.43 -9.28
C GLN A 166 -8.36 15.24 -8.36
N GLY A 167 -8.19 15.35 -7.04
CA GLY A 167 -9.27 15.33 -6.05
C GLY A 167 -9.50 13.98 -5.35
N ALA A 168 -8.60 13.00 -5.49
CA ALA A 168 -8.71 11.77 -4.73
C ALA A 168 -8.46 12.02 -3.22
N THR A 169 -9.43 11.65 -2.38
CA THR A 169 -9.40 11.90 -0.92
C THR A 169 -9.18 10.66 -0.07
N ASN A 170 -9.33 9.46 -0.65
CA ASN A 170 -9.22 8.18 0.06
C ASN A 170 -7.88 7.47 -0.20
N VAL A 171 -6.90 8.16 -0.78
CA VAL A 171 -5.58 7.61 -1.14
C VAL A 171 -4.56 7.96 -0.07
N GLY A 172 -3.79 6.97 0.36
CA GLY A 172 -2.65 7.14 1.25
C GLY A 172 -1.41 6.43 0.72
N ASP A 173 -0.27 6.71 1.35
CA ASP A 173 1.04 6.22 0.92
C ASP A 173 1.77 5.52 2.08
N VAL A 174 2.49 4.44 1.78
CA VAL A 174 3.48 3.87 2.70
C VAL A 174 4.82 4.58 2.51
N VAL A 175 5.51 4.89 3.61
CA VAL A 175 6.89 5.42 3.58
C VAL A 175 7.80 4.46 4.32
N GLN A 176 8.90 4.06 3.68
CA GLN A 176 9.97 3.28 4.30
C GLN A 176 11.02 4.19 4.93
N SER A 177 11.07 4.24 6.25
CA SER A 177 11.94 5.16 6.99
C SER A 177 13.43 4.84 6.89
N MET A 178 13.82 3.61 6.50
CA MET A 178 15.23 3.24 6.40
C MET A 178 15.92 3.74 5.13
N ARG A 179 15.18 4.27 4.16
CA ARG A 179 15.71 4.87 2.92
C ARG A 179 16.19 6.30 3.17
N TYR A 180 17.28 6.71 2.52
CA TYR A 180 17.82 8.07 2.71
C TYR A 180 16.97 9.16 2.06
N ASP A 181 16.15 8.80 1.08
CA ASP A 181 15.19 9.69 0.45
C ASP A 181 13.84 9.76 1.18
N ALA A 182 13.64 9.03 2.29
CA ALA A 182 12.39 9.06 3.05
C ALA A 182 11.97 10.50 3.39
N GLN A 183 12.92 11.36 3.77
CA GLN A 183 12.65 12.77 4.07
C GLN A 183 12.14 13.56 2.85
N LYS A 184 12.60 13.25 1.62
CA LYS A 184 12.07 13.86 0.39
C LYS A 184 10.58 13.58 0.27
N TRP A 185 10.18 12.32 0.48
CA TRP A 185 8.79 11.90 0.38
C TRP A 185 7.93 12.40 1.54
N MET A 186 8.50 12.49 2.75
CA MET A 186 7.83 13.14 3.88
C MET A 186 7.54 14.62 3.61
N ASN A 187 8.49 15.37 3.07
CA ASN A 187 8.27 16.76 2.67
C ASN A 187 7.21 16.90 1.57
N PHE A 188 7.12 15.90 0.69
CA PHE A 188 6.16 15.86 -0.41
C PHE A 188 4.73 15.55 0.06
N LEU A 189 4.60 14.73 1.10
CA LEU A 189 3.32 14.36 1.72
C LEU A 189 2.89 15.34 2.81
N TYR A 190 3.83 15.98 3.49
CA TYR A 190 3.57 16.97 4.53
C TYR A 190 4.46 18.19 4.29
N PRO A 191 4.20 18.96 3.21
CA PRO A 191 4.93 20.19 2.94
C PRO A 191 4.81 21.19 4.08
N GLN A 192 5.88 21.95 4.30
CA GLN A 192 5.92 23.08 5.22
C GLN A 192 5.30 24.31 4.55
N GLY A 193 4.45 25.07 5.26
CA GLY A 193 3.98 26.40 4.85
C GLY A 193 2.52 26.47 4.36
N SER A 194 1.98 27.70 4.29
CA SER A 194 0.55 28.01 4.11
C SER A 194 -0.01 27.81 2.69
N ASP A 195 0.84 27.66 1.68
CA ASP A 195 0.45 27.68 0.26
C ASP A 195 0.35 26.29 -0.38
N THR A 196 0.27 25.25 0.44
CA THR A 196 0.27 23.86 -0.04
C THR A 196 -1.05 23.17 0.28
N LEU A 197 -1.40 22.15 -0.52
CA LEU A 197 -2.64 21.35 -0.38
C LEU A 197 -2.88 20.99 1.10
N PRO A 198 -4.14 20.95 1.59
CA PRO A 198 -4.43 20.65 2.98
C PRO A 198 -3.74 19.36 3.43
N THR A 199 -2.67 19.48 4.22
CA THR A 199 -1.87 18.36 4.72
C THR A 199 -2.68 17.42 5.61
N THR A 200 -3.79 17.92 6.16
CA THR A 200 -4.75 17.21 7.01
C THR A 200 -5.48 16.07 6.30
N GLN A 201 -5.37 15.94 4.97
CA GLN A 201 -5.97 14.85 4.20
C GLN A 201 -4.97 13.75 3.80
N ASN A 202 -3.67 13.96 3.98
CA ASN A 202 -2.67 12.96 3.58
C ASN A 202 -2.58 11.85 4.64
N ARG A 203 -2.86 10.61 4.22
CA ARG A 203 -2.78 9.43 5.08
C ARG A 203 -1.46 8.69 4.81
N VAL A 204 -0.59 8.63 5.80
CA VAL A 204 0.72 7.98 5.67
C VAL A 204 0.85 6.81 6.64
N ARG A 205 1.32 5.68 6.11
CA ARG A 205 1.76 4.54 6.92
C ARG A 205 3.28 4.49 6.93
N LEU A 206 3.87 4.84 8.08
CA LEU A 206 5.31 4.68 8.28
C LEU A 206 5.66 3.21 8.57
N CYS A 207 6.67 2.70 7.88
CA CYS A 207 7.28 1.41 8.19
C CYS A 207 8.80 1.53 8.15
N ARG A 208 9.51 0.53 8.69
CA ARG A 208 10.97 0.50 8.58
C ARG A 208 11.42 0.33 7.13
N GLY A 209 10.82 -0.63 6.42
CA GLY A 209 11.28 -1.15 5.12
C GLY A 209 11.67 -2.63 5.21
N ILE A 210 11.34 -3.40 4.18
CA ILE A 210 11.57 -4.85 4.09
C ILE A 210 12.42 -5.27 2.87
N TYR A 211 12.66 -4.36 1.93
CA TYR A 211 13.39 -4.65 0.69
C TYR A 211 14.89 -4.65 0.92
N HIS A 212 15.59 -5.52 0.18
CA HIS A 212 17.03 -5.62 0.18
C HIS A 212 17.65 -4.57 -0.74
N GLU A 213 17.61 -3.32 -0.28
CA GLU A 213 18.13 -2.18 -1.04
C GLU A 213 19.67 -2.04 -1.00
N PRO A 214 20.28 -1.48 -2.05
CA PRO A 214 21.68 -1.06 -2.02
C PRO A 214 21.98 -0.10 -0.86
N LYS A 215 23.24 -0.11 -0.38
CA LYS A 215 23.67 0.70 0.78
C LYS A 215 23.62 2.20 0.51
N GLU A 216 23.57 2.58 -0.76
CA GLU A 216 23.42 3.93 -1.28
C GLU A 216 21.98 4.44 -1.17
N ILE A 217 21.01 3.53 -1.15
CA ILE A 217 19.57 3.82 -1.10
C ILE A 217 19.05 3.74 0.33
N ALA A 218 19.43 2.69 1.07
CA ALA A 218 18.94 2.45 2.42
C ALA A 218 20.03 2.05 3.42
N THR A 219 19.76 2.32 4.70
CA THR A 219 20.66 1.89 5.76
C THR A 219 20.53 0.39 6.06
N SER A 220 21.66 -0.29 6.20
CA SER A 220 21.71 -1.67 6.73
C SER A 220 21.84 -1.72 8.27
N SER A 221 22.00 -0.58 8.94
CA SER A 221 22.15 -0.52 10.40
C SER A 221 20.77 -0.52 11.07
N LYS A 222 20.47 -1.57 11.85
CA LYS A 222 19.22 -1.67 12.63
C LYS A 222 19.02 -0.48 13.56
N ARG A 223 20.10 0.03 14.19
CA ARG A 223 20.05 1.20 15.06
C ARG A 223 19.72 2.46 14.27
N LYS A 224 20.39 2.68 13.13
CA LYS A 224 20.12 3.84 12.27
C LYS A 224 18.71 3.80 11.72
N ALA A 225 18.21 2.65 11.26
CA ALA A 225 16.84 2.49 10.76
C ALA A 225 15.78 2.83 11.83
N LYS A 226 16.02 2.45 13.09
CA LYS A 226 15.13 2.83 14.21
C LYS A 226 15.12 4.34 14.46
N ASN A 227 16.30 4.98 14.44
CA ASN A 227 16.39 6.43 14.62
C ASN A 227 15.67 7.17 13.49
N MET A 228 15.91 6.77 12.24
CA MET A 228 15.24 7.37 11.08
C MET A 228 13.71 7.20 11.13
N LEU A 229 13.21 6.08 11.67
CA LEU A 229 11.76 5.92 11.91
C LEU A 229 11.23 6.95 12.91
N VAL A 230 11.95 7.17 14.02
CA VAL A 230 11.58 8.18 15.03
C VAL A 230 11.63 9.58 14.42
N ASP A 231 12.64 9.89 13.62
CA ASP A 231 12.78 11.18 12.92
C ASP A 231 11.59 11.44 11.99
N CYS A 232 11.15 10.42 11.21
CA CYS A 232 9.95 10.52 10.39
C CYS A 232 8.67 10.73 11.22
N VAL A 233 8.53 10.06 12.37
CA VAL A 233 7.38 10.25 13.26
C VAL A 233 7.35 11.67 13.82
N GLN A 234 8.49 12.17 14.30
CA GLN A 234 8.61 13.55 14.77
C GLN A 234 8.26 14.55 13.67
N TYR A 235 8.73 14.29 12.45
CA TYR A 235 8.38 15.12 11.30
C TYR A 235 6.86 15.17 11.07
N ILE A 236 6.14 14.04 11.06
CA ILE A 236 4.67 14.06 10.90
C ILE A 236 4.03 14.88 12.02
N LEU A 237 4.36 14.58 13.28
CA LEU A 237 3.70 15.20 14.44
C LEU A 237 3.86 16.72 14.47
N CYS A 238 5.06 17.23 14.15
CA CYS A 238 5.32 18.67 14.07
C CYS A 238 4.55 19.37 12.94
N ASN A 239 4.01 18.62 11.97
CA ASN A 239 3.39 19.14 10.75
C ASN A 239 1.91 18.82 10.59
N THR A 240 1.35 18.01 11.50
CA THR A 240 -0.07 17.66 11.50
C THR A 240 -0.83 18.16 12.72
N LEU A 241 -0.14 18.48 13.81
CA LEU A 241 -0.79 18.96 15.03
C LEU A 241 -0.87 20.49 15.02
N PRO A 242 -2.06 21.10 15.15
CA PRO A 242 -2.15 22.52 15.48
C PRO A 242 -1.56 22.70 16.88
N PHE A 243 -0.56 23.58 17.00
CA PHE A 243 -0.13 24.10 18.31
C PHE A 243 -1.21 25.01 18.90
#